data_AF-A0A978UPJ3-F1
#
_entry.id   AF-A0A978UPJ3-F1
#
_cell.length_a   1.000
_cell.length_b   1.000
_cell.length_c   1.000
_cell.angle_alpha   90.00
_cell.angle_beta   90.00
_cell.angle_gamma   90.00
#
_symmetry.space_group_name_H-M   'P 1'
#
loop_
_entity.id
_entity.type
_entity.pdbx_description
1 polymer ?
#
loop_
_entity_poly.entity_id
_entity_poly.type
_entity_poly.pdbx_seq_one_letter_code
_entity_poly.pdbx_strand_id
1 'polypeptide(L)' 'MESRMEKMDSLLDIELDDVRLIGIFGTQGIGKTTLAHQVFERVKHKFDAGYTAFIANVKRLYKKHFKIQGEAEAEF' A
#
# COMPACT_ATOMS: atom_id res chain seq x y z
N MET A 1 -9.34 -14.77 -1.94
CA MET A 1 -8.95 -13.45 -1.39
C MET A 1 -8.77 -13.54 0.11
N GLU A 2 -9.69 -14.22 0.81
CA GLU A 2 -9.61 -14.47 2.26
C GLU A 2 -8.25 -14.97 2.74
N SER A 3 -7.70 -16.04 2.15
CA SER A 3 -6.37 -16.56 2.55
C SER A 3 -5.22 -15.55 2.41
N ARG A 4 -5.34 -14.58 1.49
CA ARG A 4 -4.36 -13.50 1.36
C ARG A 4 -4.54 -12.46 2.46
N MET A 5 -5.79 -12.20 2.87
CA MET A 5 -6.10 -11.30 3.98
C MET A 5 -5.67 -11.90 5.33
N GLU A 6 -5.92 -13.18 5.56
CA GLU A 6 -5.46 -13.89 6.76
C GLU A 6 -3.93 -13.84 6.88
N LYS A 7 -3.21 -14.06 5.76
CA LYS A 7 -1.76 -13.90 5.72
C LYS A 7 -1.35 -12.46 6.04
N MET A 8 -2.07 -11.44 5.54
CA MET A 8 -1.78 -10.05 5.87
C MET A 8 -2.02 -9.73 7.35
N ASP A 9 -3.10 -10.23 7.94
CA ASP A 9 -3.40 -10.06 9.37
C ASP A 9 -2.25 -10.62 10.22
N SER A 10 -1.74 -11.82 9.88
CA SER A 10 -0.58 -12.42 10.58
C SER A 10 0.72 -11.63 10.43
N LEU A 11 0.96 -11.01 9.27
CA LEU A 11 2.16 -10.19 9.03
C LEU A 11 2.08 -8.82 9.70
N LEU A 12 0.87 -8.26 9.78
CA LEU A 12 0.62 -6.95 10.37
C LEU A 12 0.64 -6.96 11.90
N ASP A 13 0.27 -8.08 12.54
CA ASP A 13 0.23 -8.31 14.00
C ASP A 13 -0.01 -7.03 14.82
N ILE A 14 -1.13 -6.34 14.53
CA ILE A 14 -1.38 -4.93 14.90
C ILE A 14 -1.36 -4.69 16.43
N GLU A 15 -1.37 -5.76 17.21
CA GLU A 15 -1.32 -5.72 18.68
C GLU A 15 0.10 -5.51 19.24
N LEU A 16 1.14 -5.65 18.42
CA LEU A 16 2.52 -5.33 18.82
C LEU A 16 2.79 -3.83 18.69
N ASP A 17 3.43 -3.26 19.70
CA ASP A 17 3.89 -1.87 19.71
C ASP A 17 5.24 -1.74 18.96
N ASP A 18 5.20 -1.93 17.64
CA ASP A 18 6.37 -1.86 16.77
C ASP A 18 6.08 -1.21 15.40
N VAL A 19 7.15 -0.89 14.65
CA VAL A 19 7.04 -0.31 13.30
C VAL A 19 7.44 -1.36 12.27
N ARG A 20 6.54 -1.64 11.32
CA ARG A 20 6.76 -2.65 10.27
C ARG A 20 6.60 -2.13 8.86
N LEU A 21 7.48 -2.62 7.98
CA LEU A 21 7.42 -2.40 6.55
C LEU A 21 7.05 -3.72 5.85
N ILE A 22 5.90 -3.74 5.17
CA ILE A 22 5.39 -4.94 4.49
C ILE A 22 5.27 -4.67 2.98
N GLY A 23 5.95 -5.48 2.18
CA GLY A 23 5.90 -5.42 0.72
C GLY A 23 4.93 -6.44 0.12
N ILE A 24 4.05 -6.01 -0.78
CA ILE A 24 3.22 -6.91 -1.60
C ILE A 24 3.81 -6.96 -3.03
N PHE A 25 4.36 -8.11 -3.41
CA PHE A 25 4.99 -8.33 -4.71
C PHE A 25 4.35 -9.53 -5.43
N GLY A 26 4.64 -9.69 -6.72
CA GLY A 26 4.06 -10.74 -7.57
C GLY A 26 3.78 -10.26 -8.99
N THR A 27 3.24 -11.14 -9.82
CA THR A 27 2.98 -10.91 -11.24
C THR A 27 1.99 -9.76 -11.48
N GLN A 28 2.02 -9.20 -12.70
CA GLN A 28 1.07 -8.18 -13.12
C GLN A 28 -0.37 -8.74 -13.09
N GLY A 29 -1.35 -7.89 -12.76
CA GLY A 29 -2.77 -8.27 -12.78
C GLY A 29 -3.27 -9.11 -11.59
N ILE A 30 -2.40 -9.66 -10.73
CA ILE A 30 -2.82 -10.53 -9.60
C ILE A 30 -3.61 -9.81 -8.48
N GLY A 31 -3.76 -8.48 -8.58
CA GLY A 31 -4.55 -7.67 -7.64
C GLY A 31 -3.76 -7.20 -6.41
N LYS A 32 -2.45 -6.96 -6.52
CA LYS A 32 -1.60 -6.46 -5.40
C LYS A 32 -2.15 -5.17 -4.79
N THR A 33 -2.46 -4.18 -5.63
CA THR A 33 -3.03 -2.89 -5.20
C THR A 33 -4.40 -3.07 -4.56
N THR A 34 -5.22 -3.98 -5.09
CA THR A 34 -6.53 -4.33 -4.53
C THR A 34 -6.39 -4.92 -3.13
N LEU A 35 -5.43 -5.84 -2.92
CA LEU A 35 -5.14 -6.39 -1.61
C LEU A 35 -4.66 -5.32 -0.62
N ALA A 36 -3.73 -4.45 -1.04
CA ALA A 36 -3.26 -3.34 -0.21
C ALA A 36 -4.41 -2.42 0.24
N HIS A 37 -5.33 -2.11 -0.66
CA HIS A 37 -6.50 -1.29 -0.35
C HIS A 37 -7.46 -1.99 0.64
N GLN A 38 -7.76 -3.27 0.45
CA GLN A 38 -8.62 -4.02 1.36
C GLN A 38 -8.01 -4.16 2.76
N VAL A 39 -6.70 -4.38 2.83
CA VAL A 39 -5.96 -4.37 4.10
C VAL A 39 -6.10 -3.03 4.79
N PHE A 40 -5.85 -1.92 4.08
CA PHE A 40 -6.00 -0.57 4.64
C PHE A 40 -7.42 -0.34 5.20
N GLU A 41 -8.46 -0.65 4.44
CA GLU A 41 -9.85 -0.47 4.88
C GLU A 41 -10.18 -1.31 6.13
N ARG A 42 -9.63 -2.52 6.24
CA ARG A 42 -9.84 -3.41 7.40
C ARG A 42 -9.15 -2.90 8.66
N VAL A 43 -7.97 -2.31 8.53
CA VAL A 43 -7.08 -2.03 9.68
C VAL A 43 -7.05 -0.57 10.11
N LYS A 44 -7.43 0.37 9.23
CA LYS A 44 -7.38 1.82 9.54
C LYS A 44 -8.13 2.20 10.81
N HIS A 45 -9.20 1.47 11.14
CA HIS A 45 -10.02 1.72 12.33
C HIS A 45 -9.35 1.28 13.64
N LYS A 46 -8.27 0.50 13.57
CA LYS A 46 -7.47 0.10 14.74
C LYS A 46 -6.41 1.13 15.12
N PHE A 47 -6.22 2.15 14.28
CA PHE A 47 -5.35 3.30 14.55
C PHE A 47 -6.23 4.53 14.73
N ASP A 48 -5.71 5.58 15.38
CA ASP A 48 -6.48 6.83 15.46
C ASP A 48 -6.76 7.34 14.05
N ALA A 49 -8.02 7.71 13.80
CA ALA A 49 -8.51 8.04 12.47
C ALA A 49 -7.73 9.19 11.78
N GLY A 50 -7.01 10.02 12.55
CA GLY A 50 -6.16 11.10 12.05
C GLY A 50 -4.77 10.68 11.58
N TYR A 51 -4.31 9.47 11.90
CA TYR A 51 -2.94 8.99 11.60
C TYR A 51 -2.87 7.91 10.51
N THR A 52 -3.96 7.68 9.78
CA THR A 52 -4.00 6.70 8.69
C THR A 52 -4.10 7.37 7.33
N ALA A 53 -3.34 6.88 6.35
CA ALA A 53 -3.38 7.39 4.99
C ALA A 53 -3.18 6.26 3.97
N PHE A 54 -3.96 6.30 2.89
CA PHE A 54 -3.76 5.44 1.73
C PHE A 54 -3.24 6.25 0.54
N ILE A 55 -1.97 6.09 0.22
CA ILE A 55 -1.32 6.85 -0.85
C ILE A 55 -1.27 6.02 -2.14
N ALA A 56 -2.29 6.18 -2.97
CA ALA A 56 -2.35 5.51 -4.27
C ALA A 56 -1.54 6.24 -5.35
N ASN A 57 -0.95 5.49 -6.29
CA ASN A 57 -0.30 6.04 -7.48
C ASN A 57 0.77 7.10 -7.17
N VAL A 58 1.66 6.82 -6.22
CA VAL A 58 2.74 7.72 -5.77
C VAL A 58 3.52 8.31 -6.95
N LYS A 59 3.88 7.51 -7.97
CA LYS A 59 4.56 7.98 -9.18
C LYS A 59 3.79 9.11 -9.90
N ARG A 60 2.46 8.99 -9.96
CA ARG A 60 1.59 10.02 -10.58
C ARG A 60 1.47 11.25 -9.69
N LEU A 61 1.28 11.06 -8.37
CA LEU A 61 1.21 12.18 -7.42
C LEU A 61 2.49 13.01 -7.44
N TYR A 62 3.64 12.32 -7.50
CA TYR A 62 4.94 12.93 -7.60
C TYR A 62 5.08 13.76 -8.89
N LYS A 63 4.76 13.16 -10.04
CA LYS A 63 4.77 13.87 -11.34
C LYS A 63 3.86 15.10 -11.36
N LYS A 64 2.67 15.02 -10.74
CA LYS A 64 1.68 16.11 -10.74
C LYS A 64 2.12 17.31 -9.89
N HIS A 65 2.68 17.07 -8.71
CA HIS A 65 2.93 18.14 -7.73
C HIS A 65 4.37 18.66 -7.74
N PHE A 66 5.34 17.83 -8.13
CA PHE A 66 6.76 18.19 -8.07
C PHE A 66 7.37 18.50 -9.44
N LYS A 67 6.55 18.76 -10.47
CA LYS A 67 6.93 19.09 -11.87
C LYS A 67 8.41 18.83 -12.16
N ILE A 68 8.78 17.57 -12.32
CA ILE A 68 10.05 17.26 -12.97
C ILE A 68 9.75 17.37 -14.47
N GLN A 69 10.04 18.55 -15.02
CA GLN A 69 10.34 18.65 -16.44
C GLN A 69 11.64 17.88 -16.65
N GLY A 70 11.53 16.68 -17.19
CA GLY A 70 12.63 15.76 -17.40
C GLY A 70 12.10 14.50 -18.04
N GLU A 71 12.09 14.50 -19.37
CA GLU A 71 11.83 13.34 -20.21
C GLU A 71 12.80 12.20 -19.85
N ALA A 72 12.23 11.02 -19.62
CA ALA A 72 12.74 9.77 -20.15
C ALA A 72 11.65 8.72 -19.92
N GLU A 73 11.04 8.28 -21.01
CA GLU A 73 10.46 6.96 -21.08
C GLU A 73 11.59 5.96 -20.81
N ALA A 74 11.69 5.48 -19.58
CA ALA A 74 12.31 4.19 -19.34
C ALA A 74 11.18 3.17 -19.38
N GLU A 75 11.03 2.53 -20.54
CA GLU A 75 10.39 1.23 -20.66
C GLU A 75 11.11 0.25 -19.72
N PHE A 76 10.37 -0.25 -18.74
CA PHE A 76 10.55 -1.58 -18.16
C PHE A 76 9.16 -2.15 -17.86
#